data_AF-A0A1S1NG42-F1
#
_entry.id   AF-A0A1S1NG42-F1
#
_cell.length_a   1.000
_cell.length_b   1.000
_cell.length_c   1.000
_cell.angle_alpha   90.00
_cell.angle_beta   90.00
_cell.angle_gamma   90.00
#
_symmetry.space_group_name_H-M   'P 1'
#
loop_
_entity.id
_entity.type
_entity.pdbx_description
1 polymer ?
#
loop_
_entity_poly.entity_id
_entity_poly.type
_entity_poly.pdbx_seq_one_letter_code
_entity_poly.pdbx_strand_id
1 'polypeptide(L)'
;MTEPRVTYYALLGGGRTADNPSGMVRRTHTDPPVDEAFHRDMKWHRSEYLARYYRRGTTDIDHEKISEDAANAILDRWRAKWTQEDLGQSGESPASGE
;
A
#
# COMPACT_ATOMS: atom_id res chain seq x y z
N MET A 1 25.04 -2.84 -13.18
CA MET A 1 24.28 -3.15 -11.96
C MET A 1 22.82 -3.13 -12.37
N THR A 2 22.16 -4.28 -12.42
CA THR A 2 20.74 -4.34 -12.81
C THR A 2 19.94 -3.84 -11.64
N GLU A 3 19.26 -2.70 -11.78
CA GLU A 3 18.31 -2.23 -10.76
C GLU A 3 17.30 -3.35 -10.49
N PRO A 4 17.03 -3.67 -9.21
CA PRO A 4 16.10 -4.73 -8.88
C PRO A 4 14.74 -4.38 -9.48
N ARG A 5 14.17 -5.29 -10.26
CA ARG A 5 12.82 -5.10 -10.81
C ARG A 5 11.86 -5.01 -9.63
N VAL A 6 11.04 -3.98 -9.60
CA VAL A 6 9.96 -3.82 -8.63
C VAL A 6 8.63 -4.01 -9.36
N THR A 7 7.77 -4.86 -8.82
CA THR A 7 6.41 -5.03 -9.32
C THR A 7 5.42 -4.50 -8.29
N TYR A 8 4.46 -3.69 -8.72
CA TYR A 8 3.41 -3.14 -7.88
C TYR A 8 2.11 -3.92 -8.05
N TYR A 9 1.39 -4.10 -6.96
CA TYR A 9 0.15 -4.83 -6.88
C TYR A 9 -0.86 -4.04 -6.03
N ALA A 10 -2.03 -3.77 -6.59
CA ALA A 10 -3.15 -3.17 -5.88
C ALA A 10 -3.94 -4.27 -5.15
N LEU A 11 -4.15 -4.12 -3.83
CA LEU A 11 -4.98 -5.05 -3.05
C LEU A 11 -6.45 -4.64 -3.17
N LEU A 12 -7.28 -5.53 -3.70
CA LEU A 12 -8.71 -5.34 -3.96
C LEU A 12 -9.58 -5.98 -2.85
N GLY A 13 -9.11 -5.90 -1.60
CA GLY A 13 -9.83 -6.48 -0.46
C GLY A 13 -11.21 -5.82 -0.26
N GLY A 14 -12.24 -6.62 0.03
CA GLY A 14 -13.57 -6.12 0.40
C GLY A 14 -14.36 -5.45 -0.73
N GLY A 15 -14.20 -5.89 -1.98
CA GLY A 15 -14.94 -5.35 -3.14
C GLY A 15 -14.42 -4.00 -3.65
N ARG A 16 -13.18 -3.65 -3.30
CA ARG A 16 -12.49 -2.46 -3.79
C ARG A 16 -11.92 -2.68 -5.20
N THR A 17 -11.67 -1.60 -5.94
CA THR A 17 -11.17 -1.63 -7.33
C THR A 17 -9.75 -1.09 -7.42
N ALA A 18 -9.08 -1.28 -8.56
CA ALA A 18 -7.72 -0.78 -8.77
C ALA A 18 -7.60 0.76 -8.65
N ASP A 19 -8.68 1.51 -8.90
CA ASP A 19 -8.73 2.97 -8.70
C ASP A 19 -8.80 3.38 -7.23
N ASN A 20 -9.40 2.52 -6.39
CA ASN A 20 -9.53 2.76 -4.95
C ASN A 20 -9.20 1.48 -4.16
N PRO A 21 -7.94 1.02 -4.19
CA PRO A 21 -7.59 -0.25 -3.58
C PRO A 21 -7.60 -0.14 -2.05
N SER A 22 -7.73 -1.29 -1.38
CA SER A 22 -7.64 -1.38 0.08
C SER A 22 -6.24 -1.12 0.61
N GLY A 23 -5.24 -1.38 -0.23
CA GLY A 23 -3.83 -1.21 0.07
C GLY A 23 -3.02 -1.47 -1.18
N MET A 24 -1.73 -1.24 -1.12
CA MET A 24 -0.82 -1.53 -2.23
C MET A 24 0.35 -2.35 -1.71
N VAL A 25 0.84 -3.27 -2.52
CA VAL A 25 2.03 -4.07 -2.20
C VAL A 25 3.01 -3.95 -3.35
N ARG A 26 4.28 -3.75 -3.03
CA ARG A 26 5.37 -3.86 -3.98
C ARG A 26 6.20 -5.09 -3.66
N ARG A 27 6.60 -5.80 -4.70
CA ARG A 27 7.58 -6.89 -4.62
C ARG A 27 8.86 -6.44 -5.30
N THR A 28 9.94 -6.44 -4.54
CA THR A 28 11.29 -6.26 -5.05
C THR A 28 11.86 -7.64 -5.36
N HIS A 29 12.18 -7.89 -6.64
CA HIS A 29 12.75 -9.15 -7.12
C HIS A 29 14.25 -9.23 -6.82
N THR A 30 14.59 -9.16 -5.54
CA THR A 30 15.92 -9.46 -4.98
C THR A 30 16.06 -10.95 -4.70
N ASP A 31 17.26 -11.41 -4.35
CA ASP A 31 17.50 -12.75 -3.82
C ASP A 31 17.89 -12.63 -2.33
N PRO A 32 16.99 -12.92 -1.37
CA PRO A 32 15.59 -13.36 -1.52
C PRO A 32 14.62 -12.22 -1.88
N PRO A 33 13.44 -12.51 -2.46
CA PRO A 33 12.46 -11.49 -2.83
C PRO A 33 11.88 -10.81 -1.59
N VAL A 34 11.75 -9.49 -1.62
CA VAL A 34 11.21 -8.69 -0.52
C VAL A 34 9.87 -8.10 -0.92
N ASP A 35 8.87 -8.39 -0.11
CA ASP A 35 7.50 -7.91 -0.27
C ASP A 35 7.23 -6.81 0.76
N GLU A 36 6.66 -5.69 0.33
CA GLU A 36 6.35 -4.53 1.18
C GLU A 36 4.97 -3.98 0.88
N ALA A 37 4.12 -3.81 1.88
CA ALA A 37 2.81 -3.21 1.78
C ALA A 37 2.85 -1.72 2.16
N PHE A 38 2.16 -0.87 1.40
CA PHE A 38 1.98 0.54 1.70
C PHE A 38 0.79 0.71 2.65
N HIS A 39 1.03 1.41 3.75
CA HIS A 39 0.04 1.68 4.79
C HIS A 39 -0.38 3.15 4.79
N ARG A 40 -1.45 3.45 5.54
CA ARG A 40 -1.96 4.82 5.77
C ARG A 40 -0.91 5.78 6.34
N ASP A 41 0.12 5.23 6.98
CA ASP A 41 1.26 5.93 7.56
C ASP A 41 2.25 6.45 6.51
N MET A 42 1.89 6.39 5.22
CA MET A 42 2.70 6.79 4.07
C MET A 42 4.05 6.06 3.96
N LYS A 43 4.16 4.90 4.61
CA LYS A 43 5.37 4.08 4.69
C LYS A 43 5.11 2.69 4.14
N TRP A 44 6.17 2.12 3.59
CA TRP A 44 6.22 0.74 3.16
C TRP A 44 6.63 -0.13 4.35
N HIS A 45 5.83 -1.15 4.64
CA HIS A 45 6.07 -2.11 5.71
C HIS A 45 6.32 -3.47 5.09
N ARG A 46 7.40 -4.14 5.51
CA ARG A 46 7.68 -5.52 5.07
C ARG A 46 6.45 -6.39 5.37
N SER A 47 5.98 -7.08 4.35
CA SER A 47 4.76 -7.88 4.42
C SER A 47 4.99 -9.21 3.75
N GLU A 48 4.75 -10.31 4.45
CA GLU A 48 4.88 -11.66 3.88
C GLU A 48 3.65 -12.07 3.05
N TYR A 49 2.78 -11.11 2.71
CA TYR A 49 1.52 -11.37 2.02
C TYR A 49 1.70 -12.10 0.69
N LEU A 50 2.53 -11.56 -0.23
CA LEU A 50 2.77 -12.22 -1.51
C LEU A 50 3.56 -13.52 -1.32
N ALA A 51 4.60 -13.53 -0.48
CA ALA A 51 5.34 -14.76 -0.16
C ALA A 51 4.41 -15.90 0.28
N ARG A 52 3.42 -15.61 1.14
CA ARG A 52 2.40 -16.56 1.57
C ARG A 52 1.43 -16.93 0.44
N TYR A 53 0.99 -15.97 -0.37
CA TYR A 53 0.14 -16.22 -1.54
C TYR A 53 0.82 -17.19 -2.52
N TYR A 54 2.07 -16.94 -2.91
CA TYR A 54 2.81 -17.82 -3.82
C TYR A 54 3.07 -19.21 -3.22
N ARG A 55 3.25 -19.31 -1.90
CA ARG A 55 3.45 -20.59 -1.22
C ARG A 55 2.15 -21.40 -1.07
N ARG A 56 1.02 -20.72 -0.84
CA ARG A 56 -0.27 -21.36 -0.52
C ARG A 56 -1.23 -21.45 -1.71
N GLY A 57 -0.96 -20.70 -2.78
CA GLY A 57 -1.75 -20.66 -4.02
C GLY A 57 -3.10 -19.96 -3.91
N THR A 58 -3.48 -19.44 -2.75
CA THR A 58 -4.75 -18.74 -2.54
C THR A 58 -4.66 -17.77 -1.37
N THR A 59 -5.33 -16.63 -1.49
CA THR A 59 -5.57 -15.69 -0.38
C THR A 59 -6.96 -15.10 -0.55
N ASP A 60 -7.56 -14.69 0.57
CA ASP A 60 -8.91 -14.13 0.65
C ASP A 60 -9.02 -12.74 -0.01
N ILE A 61 -7.89 -12.08 -0.23
CA ILE A 61 -7.80 -10.74 -0.80
C ILE A 61 -7.32 -10.86 -2.25
N ASP A 62 -8.14 -10.38 -3.17
CA ASP A 62 -7.76 -10.26 -4.57
C ASP A 62 -6.69 -9.18 -4.73
N HIS A 63 -5.78 -9.36 -5.68
CA HIS A 63 -4.78 -8.35 -5.99
C HIS A 63 -4.48 -8.30 -7.49
N GLU A 64 -4.40 -7.08 -8.01
CA GLU A 64 -4.14 -6.84 -9.41
C GLU A 64 -2.74 -6.24 -9.60
N LYS A 65 -1.99 -6.78 -10.56
CA LYS A 65 -0.69 -6.20 -10.94
C LYS A 65 -0.93 -4.90 -11.69
N ILE A 66 -0.33 -3.82 -11.20
CA ILE A 66 -0.40 -2.51 -11.81
C ILE A 66 0.98 -2.04 -12.28
N SER A 67 0.99 -1.10 -13.21
CA SER A 67 2.21 -0.41 -13.63
C SER A 67 2.71 0.54 -12.53
N GLU A 68 4.00 0.84 -12.55
CA GLU A 68 4.59 1.82 -11.61
C GLU A 68 3.94 3.20 -11.72
N ASP A 69 3.61 3.64 -12.93
CA ASP A 69 2.90 4.92 -13.17
C ASP A 69 1.54 4.96 -12.47
N ALA A 70 0.74 3.89 -12.63
CA ALA A 70 -0.55 3.75 -11.94
C ALA A 70 -0.38 3.71 -10.41
N ALA A 71 0.64 3.01 -9.92
CA ALA A 71 0.97 2.97 -8.49
C ALA A 71 1.29 4.38 -7.96
N ASN A 72 2.10 5.14 -8.68
CA ASN A 72 2.46 6.51 -8.31
C ASN A 72 1.26 7.46 -8.34
N ALA A 73 0.35 7.33 -9.32
CA ALA A 73 -0.88 8.11 -9.36
C ALA A 73 -1.78 7.85 -8.13
N ILE A 74 -1.91 6.58 -7.71
CA ILE A 74 -2.68 6.21 -6.51
C ILE A 74 -1.99 6.75 -5.24
N LEU A 75 -0.67 6.63 -5.15
CA LEU A 75 0.11 7.15 -4.02
C LEU A 75 0.00 8.67 -3.89
N ASP A 76 0.06 9.40 -5.00
CA ASP A 76 -0.08 10.85 -5.04
C ASP A 76 -1.47 11.27 -4.51
N ARG A 77 -2.52 10.60 -4.97
CA ARG A 77 -3.90 10.80 -4.49
C ARG A 77 -4.03 10.51 -2.99
N TRP A 78 -3.44 9.42 -2.50
CA TRP A 78 -3.43 9.07 -1.08
C TRP A 78 -2.66 10.08 -0.25
N ARG A 79 -1.47 10.51 -0.70
CA ARG A 79 -0.68 11.54 -0.04
C ARG A 79 -1.44 12.85 0.04
N ALA A 80 -2.04 13.31 -1.06
CA ALA A 80 -2.85 14.53 -1.08
C ALA A 80 -4.03 14.42 -0.11
N LYS A 81 -4.77 13.30 -0.13
CA LYS A 81 -5.89 13.06 0.78
C LYS A 81 -5.46 13.02 2.24
N TRP A 82 -4.51 12.17 2.59
CA TRP A 82 -4.09 11.97 3.98
C TRP A 82 -3.34 13.16 4.56
N THR A 83 -2.62 13.94 3.74
CA THR A 83 -2.03 15.21 4.18
C THR A 83 -3.12 16.20 4.59
N GLN A 84 -4.25 16.25 3.89
CA GLN A 84 -5.40 17.09 4.28
C GLN A 84 -6.06 16.57 5.56
N GLU A 85 -6.14 15.25 5.76
CA GLU A 85 -6.74 14.67 6.97
C GLU A 85 -5.84 14.83 8.22
N ASP A 86 -4.52 14.72 8.07
CA ASP A 86 -3.52 14.94 9.14
C ASP A 86 -3.53 16.40 9.63
N LEU A 87 -3.62 17.35 8.69
CA LEU A 87 -3.77 18.79 9.00
C LEU A 87 -5.12 19.10 9.67
N GLY A 88 -6.17 18.34 9.37
CA GLY A 88 -7.48 18.46 10.02
C GLY A 88 -7.56 17.78 11.40
N GLN A 89 -6.72 16.78 11.68
CA GLN A 89 -6.68 16.10 12.99
C GLN A 89 -5.74 16.75 14.01
N SER A 90 -4.85 17.65 13.58
CA SER A 90 -3.91 18.35 14.47
C SER A 90 -4.49 19.61 15.13
N GLY A 91 -5.76 19.92 14.89
CA GLY A 91 -6.45 21.07 15.47
C GLY A 91 -7.82 20.69 16.01
N GLU A 92 -7.88 20.00 17.16
CA GLU A 92 -8.90 20.17 18.20
C GLU A 92 -8.76 19.09 19.28
N SER A 93 -8.03 19.44 20.33
CA SER A 93 -8.38 19.00 21.69
C SER A 93 -8.25 20.23 22.57
N PRO A 94 -9.28 21.08 22.71
CA PRO A 94 -9.28 22.03 23.80
C PRO A 94 -9.33 21.24 25.10
N ALA A 95 -8.46 21.63 26.03
CA ALA A 95 -8.41 21.09 27.36
C ALA A 95 -9.79 21.18 28.04
N SER A 96 -10.28 20.04 28.51
CA SER A 96 -11.17 19.96 29.68
C SER A 96 -10.32 19.25 30.75
N GLY A 97 -9.83 19.85 31.82
CA GLY A 97 -10.34 21.03 32.51
C GLY A 97 -11.57 20.63 33.31
N GLU A 98 -11.39 19.81 34.35
CA GLU A 98 -12.17 19.78 35.61
C GLU A 98 -11.39 19.00 36.68
#